data_AF-R6YJ15-F1
#
_entry.id   AF-R6YJ15-F1
#
_cell.length_a   1.000
_cell.length_b   1.000
_cell.length_c   1.000
_cell.angle_alpha   90.00
_cell.angle_beta   90.00
_cell.angle_gamma   90.00
#
_symmetry.space_group_name_H-M   'P 1'
#
loop_
_entity.id
_entity.type
_entity.pdbx_description
1 polymer ?
#
loop_
_entity_poly.entity_id
_entity_poly.type
_entity_poly.pdbx_seq_one_letter_code
_entity_poly.pdbx_strand_id
1 'polypeptide(L)'
;MEELRRNIHVSDYQGEAFPFDPSKVKSLANVYKPDGLLDRLDPEDDFTTAVELYKAYDTVTPLLASLPDLWVYLAHVDLFPYVQKRHADVMKDDITEKYIVNHWFENEVSVFRMALPSAWWSVYLSVDNQRENPFELTEILFKNQELRTNSFGPLSLIRHREAMIGILEFLKEHSYLLEDGMNMRAQYIRKLFSFIGGTKRLEYMDRSYFKYELEKRIETISRKYTREEIQNNNELFNDMK
;
A
#
# COMPACT_ATOMS: atom_id res chain seq x y z
N MET A 1 5.36 -21.49 5.88
CA MET A 1 5.40 -20.72 4.62
C MET A 1 6.36 -21.35 3.59
N GLU A 2 7.63 -21.58 3.91
CA GLU A 2 8.61 -22.11 2.93
C GLU A 2 8.23 -23.46 2.32
N GLU A 3 7.70 -24.40 3.12
CA GLU A 3 7.25 -25.71 2.62
C GLU A 3 6.11 -25.56 1.61
N LEU A 4 5.16 -24.66 1.88
CA LEU A 4 4.07 -24.36 0.96
C LEU A 4 4.58 -23.72 -0.34
N ARG A 5 5.53 -22.79 -0.23
CA ARG A 5 6.14 -22.12 -1.40
C ARG A 5 6.95 -23.09 -2.28
N ARG A 6 7.45 -24.19 -1.73
CA ARG A 6 8.20 -25.23 -2.48
C ARG A 6 7.30 -26.27 -3.15
N ASN A 7 6.06 -26.41 -2.72
CA ASN A 7 5.11 -27.43 -3.18
C ASN A 7 3.78 -26.79 -3.59
N ILE A 8 3.83 -25.85 -4.54
CA ILE A 8 2.62 -25.19 -5.05
C ILE A 8 1.93 -26.12 -6.04
N HIS A 9 0.67 -26.45 -5.79
CA HIS A 9 -0.22 -27.11 -6.75
C HIS A 9 -1.28 -26.12 -7.21
N VAL A 10 -1.31 -25.77 -8.50
CA VAL A 10 -2.27 -24.79 -9.04
C VAL A 10 -3.72 -25.20 -8.76
N SER A 11 -4.02 -26.50 -8.79
CA SER A 11 -5.33 -27.06 -8.47
C SER A 11 -5.86 -26.66 -7.09
N ASP A 12 -4.97 -26.46 -6.11
CA ASP A 12 -5.34 -26.06 -4.75
C ASP A 12 -5.92 -24.64 -4.70
N TYR A 13 -5.59 -23.81 -5.70
CA TYR A 13 -6.06 -22.43 -5.84
C TYR A 13 -7.29 -22.31 -6.75
N GLN A 14 -7.72 -23.42 -7.36
CA GLN A 14 -8.92 -23.49 -8.22
C GLN A 14 -10.12 -24.11 -7.50
N GLY A 15 -9.92 -24.64 -6.28
CA GLY A 15 -10.99 -25.16 -5.43
C GLY A 15 -11.83 -24.06 -4.78
N GLU A 16 -12.95 -24.45 -4.15
CA GLU A 16 -13.78 -23.53 -3.36
C GLU A 16 -13.09 -23.04 -2.08
N ALA A 17 -12.15 -23.83 -1.56
CA ALA A 17 -11.32 -23.51 -0.41
C ALA A 17 -9.92 -24.08 -0.62
N PHE A 18 -8.92 -23.40 -0.06
CA PHE A 18 -7.55 -23.88 -0.06
C PHE A 18 -7.40 -25.06 0.92
N PRO A 19 -6.74 -26.16 0.53
CA PRO A 19 -6.47 -27.27 1.43
C PRO A 19 -5.42 -26.88 2.48
N PHE A 20 -5.77 -26.96 3.76
CA PHE A 20 -4.82 -26.79 4.85
C PHE A 20 -5.16 -27.68 6.04
N ASP A 21 -4.18 -27.91 6.91
CA ASP A 21 -4.36 -28.66 8.17
C ASP A 21 -4.64 -27.67 9.31
N PRO A 22 -5.88 -27.61 9.86
CA PRO A 22 -6.22 -26.70 10.94
C PRO A 22 -5.39 -26.91 12.22
N SER A 23 -4.88 -28.12 12.45
CA SER A 23 -4.06 -28.42 13.64
C SER A 23 -2.66 -27.78 13.59
N LYS A 24 -2.21 -27.36 12.41
CA LYS A 24 -0.93 -26.69 12.19
C LYS A 24 -1.04 -25.16 12.22
N VAL A 25 -2.25 -24.62 12.37
CA VAL A 25 -2.47 -23.17 12.46
C VAL A 25 -2.05 -22.67 13.84
N LYS A 26 -1.25 -21.61 13.87
CA LYS A 26 -0.83 -20.94 15.11
C LYS A 26 -1.63 -19.66 15.29
N SER A 27 -2.24 -19.48 16.46
CA SER A 27 -2.89 -18.23 16.83
C SER A 27 -1.84 -17.14 17.10
N LEU A 28 -2.07 -15.95 16.55
CA LEU A 28 -1.35 -14.74 16.95
C LEU A 28 -2.12 -14.03 18.07
N ALA A 29 -1.43 -13.63 19.12
CA ALA A 29 -2.05 -12.91 20.23
C ALA A 29 -2.69 -11.61 19.73
N ASN A 30 -3.93 -11.34 20.15
CA ASN A 30 -4.71 -10.15 19.78
C ASN A 30 -5.04 -10.01 18.28
N VAL A 31 -4.93 -11.10 17.52
CA VAL A 31 -5.43 -11.19 16.14
C VAL A 31 -6.58 -12.17 16.13
N TYR A 32 -7.77 -11.66 15.87
CA TYR A 32 -9.01 -12.44 15.83
C TYR A 32 -9.54 -12.45 14.40
N LYS A 33 -10.15 -13.57 13.99
CA LYS A 33 -10.85 -13.64 12.72
C LYS A 33 -12.10 -12.74 12.80
N PRO A 34 -12.24 -11.73 11.95
CA PRO A 34 -13.38 -10.83 11.98
C PRO A 34 -14.62 -11.47 11.35
N ASP A 35 -15.76 -11.30 12.01
CA ASP A 35 -17.04 -11.81 11.52
C ASP A 35 -17.53 -11.03 10.29
N GLY A 36 -18.00 -11.77 9.28
CA GLY A 36 -18.61 -11.23 8.06
C GLY A 36 -17.69 -10.37 7.20
N LEU A 37 -16.36 -10.39 7.41
CA LEU A 37 -15.44 -9.56 6.62
C LEU A 37 -15.53 -9.90 5.13
N LEU A 38 -15.59 -11.18 4.76
CA LEU A 38 -15.69 -11.62 3.36
C LEU A 38 -16.85 -10.97 2.60
N ASP A 39 -17.99 -10.73 3.27
CA ASP A 39 -19.18 -10.13 2.65
C ASP A 39 -19.04 -8.61 2.44
N ARG A 40 -18.08 -7.97 3.11
CA ARG A 40 -17.80 -6.52 3.01
C ARG A 40 -16.65 -6.21 2.06
N LEU A 41 -15.87 -7.20 1.64
CA LEU A 41 -14.77 -7.01 0.68
C LEU A 41 -15.31 -7.01 -0.75
N ASP A 42 -14.80 -6.09 -1.56
CA ASP A 42 -15.15 -5.94 -2.96
C ASP A 42 -13.89 -6.08 -3.84
N PRO A 43 -13.75 -7.15 -4.64
CA PRO A 43 -12.57 -7.35 -5.48
C PRO A 43 -12.36 -6.25 -6.54
N GLU A 44 -13.42 -5.52 -6.91
CA GLU A 44 -13.40 -4.46 -7.91
C GLU A 44 -13.25 -3.05 -7.31
N ASP A 45 -13.48 -2.90 -5.99
CA ASP A 45 -13.28 -1.64 -5.25
C ASP A 45 -12.14 -1.77 -4.22
N ASP A 46 -10.95 -1.40 -4.68
CA ASP A 46 -9.72 -1.36 -3.89
C ASP A 46 -9.85 -0.51 -2.62
N PHE A 47 -10.56 0.62 -2.68
CA PHE A 47 -10.68 1.55 -1.55
C PHE A 47 -11.58 0.95 -0.47
N THR A 48 -12.78 0.50 -0.88
CA THR A 48 -13.73 -0.13 0.04
C THR A 48 -13.12 -1.34 0.73
N THR A 49 -12.49 -2.24 -0.04
CA THR A 49 -11.76 -3.39 0.52
C THR A 49 -10.71 -2.97 1.52
N ALA A 50 -9.89 -1.96 1.19
CA ALA A 50 -8.81 -1.56 2.08
C ALA A 50 -9.30 -1.00 3.40
N VAL A 51 -10.34 -0.16 3.36
CA VAL A 51 -10.98 0.41 4.55
C VAL A 51 -11.63 -0.68 5.40
N GLU A 52 -12.38 -1.60 4.80
CA GLU A 52 -13.04 -2.69 5.53
C GLU A 52 -12.04 -3.69 6.13
N LEU A 53 -10.96 -4.00 5.40
CA LEU A 53 -9.86 -4.82 5.92
C LEU A 53 -9.18 -4.14 7.11
N TYR A 54 -8.90 -2.84 7.02
CA TYR A 54 -8.26 -2.10 8.10
C TYR A 54 -9.14 -2.04 9.37
N LYS A 55 -10.43 -1.72 9.22
CA LYS A 55 -11.38 -1.69 10.34
C LYS A 55 -11.53 -3.06 11.01
N ALA A 56 -11.58 -4.12 10.21
CA ALA A 56 -11.75 -5.48 10.71
C ALA A 56 -10.51 -6.00 11.47
N TYR A 57 -9.36 -5.39 11.25
CA TYR A 57 -8.09 -5.69 11.90
C TYR A 57 -7.52 -4.45 12.60
N ASP A 58 -8.38 -3.65 13.26
CA ASP A 58 -7.99 -2.40 13.93
C ASP A 58 -7.09 -2.63 15.16
N THR A 59 -7.12 -3.83 15.75
CA THR A 59 -6.22 -4.25 16.84
C THR A 59 -4.85 -4.72 16.36
N VAL A 60 -4.67 -4.95 15.05
CA VAL A 60 -3.39 -5.40 14.49
C VAL A 60 -2.38 -4.25 14.57
N THR A 61 -1.31 -4.46 15.32
CA THR A 61 -0.24 -3.47 15.44
C THR A 61 0.66 -3.48 14.20
N PRO A 62 1.41 -2.40 13.93
CA PRO A 62 2.42 -2.38 12.87
C PRO A 62 3.42 -3.54 12.94
N LEU A 63 3.75 -3.99 14.16
CA LEU A 63 4.63 -5.13 14.37
C LEU A 63 3.99 -6.42 13.83
N LEU A 64 2.72 -6.67 14.16
CA LEU A 64 2.00 -7.84 13.67
C LEU A 64 1.73 -7.76 12.17
N ALA A 65 1.33 -6.58 11.67
CA ALA A 65 1.15 -6.31 10.24
C ALA A 65 2.43 -6.42 9.42
N SER A 66 3.61 -6.40 10.06
CA SER A 66 4.89 -6.64 9.39
C SER A 66 5.23 -8.12 9.23
N LEU A 67 4.50 -9.02 9.89
CA LEU A 67 4.71 -10.46 9.78
C LEU A 67 4.12 -10.98 8.47
N PRO A 68 4.93 -11.51 7.55
CA PRO A 68 4.43 -12.01 6.27
C PRO A 68 3.46 -13.19 6.43
N ASP A 69 3.71 -14.03 7.43
CA ASP A 69 2.89 -15.21 7.74
C ASP A 69 1.43 -14.87 8.01
N LEU A 70 1.15 -13.69 8.59
CA LEU A 70 -0.23 -13.22 8.80
C LEU A 70 -0.95 -13.09 7.46
N TRP A 71 -0.36 -12.38 6.51
CA TRP A 71 -0.98 -12.09 5.22
C TRP A 71 -1.11 -13.33 4.35
N VAL A 72 -0.08 -14.18 4.35
CA VAL A 72 -0.10 -15.47 3.65
C VAL A 72 -1.21 -16.36 4.22
N TYR A 73 -1.34 -16.45 5.55
CA TYR A 73 -2.43 -17.19 6.18
C TYR A 73 -3.79 -16.64 5.77
N LEU A 74 -4.01 -15.32 5.85
CA LEU A 74 -5.27 -14.71 5.45
C LEU A 74 -5.59 -14.97 3.98
N ALA A 75 -4.62 -14.87 3.07
CA ALA A 75 -4.84 -15.10 1.64
C ALA A 75 -5.16 -16.56 1.29
N HIS A 76 -4.62 -17.51 2.04
CA HIS A 76 -4.86 -18.94 1.80
C HIS A 76 -6.04 -19.48 2.59
N VAL A 77 -6.39 -18.90 3.74
CA VAL A 77 -7.37 -19.50 4.66
C VAL A 77 -8.60 -18.62 4.79
N ASP A 78 -8.50 -17.53 5.55
CA ASP A 78 -9.70 -16.78 5.96
C ASP A 78 -10.32 -15.94 4.84
N LEU A 79 -9.49 -15.40 3.95
CA LEU A 79 -9.87 -14.50 2.85
C LEU A 79 -9.64 -15.14 1.47
N PHE A 80 -9.42 -16.46 1.41
CA PHE A 80 -9.16 -17.16 0.16
C PHE A 80 -10.21 -16.90 -0.94
N PRO A 81 -11.53 -16.98 -0.67
CA PRO A 81 -12.53 -16.69 -1.69
C PRO A 81 -12.43 -15.27 -2.25
N TYR A 82 -12.05 -14.29 -1.42
CA TYR A 82 -11.82 -12.92 -1.87
C TYR A 82 -10.58 -12.83 -2.76
N VAL A 83 -9.44 -13.40 -2.34
CA VAL A 83 -8.19 -13.33 -3.12
C VAL A 83 -8.35 -14.05 -4.45
N GLN A 84 -9.03 -15.20 -4.48
CA GLN A 84 -9.34 -15.94 -5.71
C GLN A 84 -10.22 -15.11 -6.65
N LYS A 85 -11.28 -14.46 -6.16
CA LYS A 85 -12.13 -13.58 -6.97
C LYS A 85 -11.36 -12.39 -7.54
N ARG A 86 -10.54 -11.73 -6.72
CA ARG A 86 -9.68 -10.62 -7.16
C ARG A 86 -8.69 -11.03 -8.25
N HIS A 87 -8.18 -12.24 -8.15
CA HIS A 87 -7.20 -12.82 -9.06
C HIS A 87 -7.85 -13.95 -9.87
N ALA A 88 -9.01 -13.68 -10.47
CA ALA A 88 -9.87 -14.67 -11.13
C ALA A 88 -9.18 -15.42 -12.28
N ASP A 89 -8.11 -14.87 -12.85
CA ASP A 89 -7.30 -15.57 -13.85
C ASP A 89 -6.77 -16.90 -13.32
N VAL A 90 -6.63 -17.07 -12.00
CA VAL A 90 -6.22 -18.35 -11.36
C VAL A 90 -7.09 -19.55 -11.78
N MET A 91 -8.33 -19.30 -12.22
CA MET A 91 -9.27 -20.31 -12.70
C MET A 91 -8.99 -20.79 -14.13
N LYS A 92 -8.03 -20.17 -14.84
CA LYS A 92 -7.63 -20.58 -16.18
C LYS A 92 -6.63 -21.75 -16.14
N ASP A 93 -6.66 -22.59 -17.18
CA ASP A 93 -5.82 -23.78 -17.27
C ASP A 93 -4.33 -23.49 -17.52
N ASP A 94 -3.99 -22.30 -18.04
CA ASP A 94 -2.63 -21.91 -18.42
C ASP A 94 -1.85 -21.17 -17.30
N ILE A 95 -2.40 -21.17 -16.08
CA ILE A 95 -1.81 -20.49 -14.93
C ILE A 95 -0.55 -21.20 -14.46
N THR A 96 0.43 -20.38 -14.08
CA THR A 96 1.74 -20.84 -13.60
C THR A 96 1.86 -20.68 -12.10
N GLU A 97 2.73 -21.47 -11.46
CA GLU A 97 3.12 -21.28 -10.06
C GLU A 97 3.59 -19.84 -9.78
N LYS A 98 4.25 -19.21 -10.77
CA LYS A 98 4.69 -17.81 -10.67
C LYS A 98 3.52 -16.84 -10.47
N TYR A 99 2.37 -17.09 -11.09
CA TYR A 99 1.16 -16.29 -10.87
C TYR A 99 0.71 -16.39 -9.41
N ILE A 100 0.64 -17.62 -8.87
CA ILE A 100 0.30 -17.89 -7.49
C ILE A 100 1.25 -17.16 -6.53
N VAL A 101 2.57 -17.31 -6.73
CA VAL A 101 3.59 -16.65 -5.91
C VAL A 101 3.41 -15.13 -5.89
N ASN A 102 3.03 -14.52 -7.02
CA ASN A 102 2.88 -13.07 -7.09
C ASN A 102 1.64 -12.52 -6.35
N HIS A 103 0.63 -13.37 -6.08
CA HIS A 103 -0.67 -12.92 -5.58
C HIS A 103 -1.04 -13.46 -4.19
N TRP A 104 -0.54 -14.64 -3.82
CA TRP A 104 -0.84 -15.30 -2.54
C TRP A 104 0.34 -15.29 -1.54
N PHE A 105 1.55 -14.98 -2.00
CA PHE A 105 2.75 -14.97 -1.17
C PHE A 105 3.32 -13.57 -1.05
N GLU A 106 4.10 -13.36 0.01
CA GLU A 106 4.89 -12.14 0.15
C GLU A 106 5.91 -12.04 -0.99
N ASN A 107 6.05 -10.83 -1.53
CA ASN A 107 7.08 -10.50 -2.48
C ASN A 107 8.29 -9.90 -1.75
N GLU A 108 9.47 -10.49 -1.94
CA GLU A 108 10.74 -10.06 -1.34
C GLU A 108 11.12 -8.61 -1.68
N VAL A 109 10.58 -8.04 -2.77
CA VAL A 109 10.87 -6.66 -3.19
C VAL A 109 9.98 -5.64 -2.49
N SER A 110 8.71 -5.96 -2.21
CA SER A 110 7.80 -5.04 -1.54
C SER A 110 6.53 -5.71 -1.04
N VAL A 111 6.20 -5.42 0.23
CA VAL A 111 4.94 -5.80 0.88
C VAL A 111 3.70 -5.25 0.14
N PHE A 112 3.85 -4.17 -0.64
CA PHE A 112 2.76 -3.55 -1.40
C PHE A 112 2.37 -4.30 -2.68
N ARG A 113 3.11 -5.36 -3.06
CA ARG A 113 2.80 -6.18 -4.24
C ARG A 113 1.72 -7.24 -3.98
N MET A 114 1.55 -7.65 -2.72
CA MET A 114 0.47 -8.54 -2.31
C MET A 114 -0.77 -7.71 -1.91
N ALA A 115 -1.95 -8.10 -2.37
CA ALA A 115 -3.16 -7.26 -2.27
C ALA A 115 -3.54 -6.92 -0.81
N LEU A 116 -3.62 -7.91 0.07
CA LEU A 116 -4.06 -7.73 1.46
C LEU A 116 -3.15 -6.80 2.28
N PRO A 117 -1.82 -7.03 2.39
CA PRO A 117 -0.98 -6.11 3.14
C PRO A 117 -0.88 -4.74 2.48
N SER A 118 -0.89 -4.66 1.14
CA SER A 118 -0.90 -3.38 0.43
C SER A 118 -2.12 -2.55 0.81
N ALA A 119 -3.29 -3.17 0.87
CA ALA A 119 -4.54 -2.56 1.29
C ALA A 119 -4.46 -2.07 2.75
N TRP A 120 -4.10 -2.94 3.70
CA TRP A 120 -4.04 -2.57 5.13
C TRP A 120 -3.01 -1.46 5.39
N TRP A 121 -1.78 -1.58 4.86
CA TRP A 121 -0.75 -0.56 5.04
C TRP A 121 -1.11 0.77 4.39
N SER A 122 -1.78 0.76 3.24
CA SER A 122 -2.24 1.99 2.59
C SER A 122 -3.20 2.76 3.48
N VAL A 123 -4.13 2.08 4.16
CA VAL A 123 -5.02 2.72 5.14
C VAL A 123 -4.26 3.14 6.39
N TYR A 124 -3.48 2.25 7.01
CA TYR A 124 -2.73 2.56 8.23
C TYR A 124 -1.87 3.84 8.10
N LEU A 125 -1.24 4.02 6.94
CA LEU A 125 -0.35 5.15 6.65
C LEU A 125 -1.10 6.46 6.31
N SER A 126 -2.38 6.40 5.97
CA SER A 126 -3.15 7.56 5.47
C SER A 126 -4.38 7.92 6.31
N VAL A 127 -4.91 6.99 7.10
CA VAL A 127 -6.03 7.26 8.01
C VAL A 127 -5.63 8.32 9.02
N ASP A 128 -6.53 9.25 9.35
CA ASP A 128 -6.28 10.29 10.33
C ASP A 128 -7.53 10.54 11.18
N ASN A 129 -7.57 9.91 12.35
CA ASN A 129 -8.73 9.93 13.26
C ASN A 129 -9.04 11.31 13.86
N GLN A 130 -8.21 12.34 13.59
CA GLN A 130 -8.47 13.73 13.97
C GLN A 130 -9.35 14.48 12.96
N ARG A 131 -9.59 13.89 11.77
CA ARG A 131 -10.43 14.47 10.71
C ARG A 131 -11.89 14.03 10.85
N GLU A 132 -12.81 14.83 10.30
CA GLU A 132 -14.25 14.50 10.28
C GLU A 132 -14.52 13.20 9.53
N ASN A 133 -13.88 13.01 8.37
CA ASN A 133 -13.79 11.73 7.69
C ASN A 133 -12.36 11.17 7.84
N PRO A 134 -12.13 10.16 8.70
CA PRO A 134 -10.80 9.61 8.95
C PRO A 134 -10.11 9.04 7.70
N PHE A 135 -10.87 8.62 6.69
CA PHE A 135 -10.36 7.97 5.49
C PHE A 135 -10.26 8.91 4.27
N GLU A 136 -10.48 10.22 4.44
CA GLU A 136 -10.47 11.14 3.29
C GLU A 136 -9.11 11.27 2.61
N LEU A 137 -8.01 11.10 3.36
CA LEU A 137 -6.66 11.05 2.77
C LEU A 137 -6.37 9.68 2.14
N THR A 138 -6.93 8.62 2.72
CA THR A 138 -6.91 7.28 2.12
C THR A 138 -7.54 7.32 0.74
N GLU A 139 -8.70 7.97 0.57
CA GLU A 139 -9.36 8.12 -0.73
C GLU A 139 -8.41 8.76 -1.78
N ILE A 140 -7.66 9.81 -1.41
CA ILE A 140 -6.67 10.44 -2.30
C ILE A 140 -5.59 9.44 -2.73
N LEU A 141 -5.06 8.65 -1.80
CA LEU A 141 -4.08 7.61 -2.10
C LEU A 141 -4.66 6.52 -3.02
N PHE A 142 -5.98 6.28 -2.94
CA PHE A 142 -6.67 5.29 -3.74
C PHE A 142 -7.03 5.73 -5.17
N LYS A 143 -7.08 7.04 -5.44
CA LYS A 143 -7.36 7.61 -6.79
C LYS A 143 -6.44 7.10 -7.90
N ASN A 144 -5.23 6.64 -7.58
CA ASN A 144 -4.27 6.17 -8.56
C ASN A 144 -3.38 5.07 -7.99
N GLN A 145 -3.40 3.90 -8.63
CA GLN A 145 -2.61 2.74 -8.22
C GLN A 145 -1.11 3.01 -8.21
N GLU A 146 -0.58 3.82 -9.13
CA GLU A 146 0.86 4.13 -9.20
C GLU A 146 1.34 4.92 -8.00
N LEU A 147 0.48 5.71 -7.33
CA LEU A 147 0.85 6.33 -6.06
C LEU A 147 1.23 5.26 -5.03
N ARG A 148 0.40 4.22 -4.92
CA ARG A 148 0.59 3.14 -3.95
C ARG A 148 1.73 2.22 -4.33
N THR A 149 1.96 1.93 -5.61
CA THR A 149 2.89 0.87 -6.02
C THR A 149 4.25 1.36 -6.49
N ASN A 150 4.35 2.54 -7.09
CA ASN A 150 5.57 3.01 -7.77
C ASN A 150 6.13 4.32 -7.21
N SER A 151 5.26 5.23 -6.76
CA SER A 151 5.70 6.54 -6.26
C SER A 151 5.99 6.49 -4.78
N PHE A 152 4.99 6.11 -3.98
CA PHE A 152 5.11 6.11 -2.54
C PHE A 152 5.44 4.70 -2.01
N GLY A 153 4.72 3.64 -2.41
CA GLY A 153 4.94 2.25 -1.96
C GLY A 153 6.38 1.72 -1.85
N PRO A 154 7.28 2.02 -2.80
CA PRO A 154 8.64 1.46 -2.80
C PRO A 154 9.62 2.10 -1.81
N LEU A 155 9.27 3.16 -1.07
CA LEU A 155 10.26 3.95 -0.31
C LEU A 155 10.13 3.89 1.22
N SER A 156 11.23 4.19 1.90
CA SER A 156 11.27 4.42 3.35
C SER A 156 10.36 5.57 3.80
N LEU A 157 10.15 6.58 2.95
CA LEU A 157 9.32 7.75 3.28
C LEU A 157 7.89 7.37 3.66
N ILE A 158 7.32 6.33 3.04
CA ILE A 158 5.96 5.89 3.37
C ILE A 158 5.88 5.16 4.69
N ARG A 159 6.99 4.61 5.19
CA ARG A 159 7.03 4.02 6.53
C ARG A 159 6.95 5.10 7.61
N HIS A 160 7.13 6.37 7.23
CA HIS A 160 6.93 7.52 8.08
C HIS A 160 5.51 8.08 7.89
N ARG A 161 4.59 7.66 8.77
CA ARG A 161 3.16 8.00 8.69
C ARG A 161 2.91 9.51 8.62
N GLU A 162 3.64 10.31 9.39
CA GLU A 162 3.46 11.77 9.38
C GLU A 162 3.87 12.38 8.02
N ALA A 163 4.84 11.79 7.31
CA ALA A 163 5.15 12.22 5.95
C ALA A 163 4.00 11.94 5.00
N MET A 164 3.42 10.74 5.07
CA MET A 164 2.30 10.36 4.23
C MET A 164 1.10 11.28 4.44
N ILE A 165 0.73 11.55 5.69
CA ILE A 165 -0.37 12.45 6.02
C ILE A 165 -0.11 13.86 5.49
N GLY A 166 1.07 14.43 5.73
CA GLY A 166 1.41 15.77 5.25
C GLY A 166 1.39 15.90 3.72
N ILE A 167 1.89 14.89 3.01
CA ILE A 167 1.86 14.84 1.54
C ILE A 167 0.42 14.72 1.01
N LEU A 168 -0.39 13.83 1.59
CA LEU A 168 -1.77 13.62 1.14
C LEU A 168 -2.66 14.83 1.46
N GLU A 169 -2.42 15.50 2.59
CA GLU A 169 -3.09 16.74 2.94
C GLU A 169 -2.81 17.84 1.92
N PHE A 170 -1.54 18.05 1.56
CA PHE A 170 -1.16 18.95 0.48
C PHE A 170 -1.86 18.58 -0.83
N LEU A 171 -1.84 17.31 -1.24
CA LEU A 171 -2.49 16.87 -2.47
C LEU A 171 -4.01 17.02 -2.45
N LYS A 172 -4.65 16.91 -1.28
CA LYS A 172 -6.08 17.16 -1.10
C LYS A 172 -6.41 18.64 -1.28
N GLU A 173 -5.62 19.52 -0.68
CA GLU A 173 -5.80 20.98 -0.78
C GLU A 173 -5.50 21.51 -2.20
N HIS A 174 -4.58 20.86 -2.90
CA HIS A 174 -4.20 21.16 -4.28
C HIS A 174 -4.65 20.07 -5.25
N SER A 175 -5.94 19.71 -5.21
CA SER A 175 -6.47 18.53 -5.93
C SER A 175 -6.25 18.54 -7.43
N TYR A 176 -6.08 19.72 -8.05
CA TYR A 176 -5.72 19.86 -9.47
C TYR A 176 -4.38 19.20 -9.82
N LEU A 177 -3.49 18.98 -8.84
CA LEU A 177 -2.23 18.24 -9.05
C LEU A 177 -2.45 16.75 -9.28
N LEU A 178 -3.62 16.22 -8.90
CA LEU A 178 -4.02 14.81 -9.09
C LEU A 178 -4.56 14.52 -10.49
N GLU A 179 -4.65 15.53 -11.35
CA GLU A 179 -5.04 15.39 -12.75
C GLU A 179 -3.83 14.98 -13.62
N ASP A 180 -3.84 15.35 -14.90
CA ASP A 180 -2.78 14.98 -15.84
C ASP A 180 -1.38 15.38 -15.34
N GLY A 181 -0.44 14.42 -15.37
CA GLY A 181 0.92 14.55 -14.83
C GLY A 181 1.11 14.08 -13.37
N MET A 182 0.05 13.61 -12.69
CA MET A 182 0.08 13.15 -11.30
C MET A 182 1.24 12.18 -10.98
N ASN A 183 1.48 11.18 -11.84
CA ASN A 183 2.56 10.20 -11.61
C ASN A 183 3.94 10.86 -11.55
N MET A 184 4.20 11.82 -12.44
CA MET A 184 5.48 12.53 -12.46
C MET A 184 5.60 13.48 -11.26
N ARG A 185 4.51 14.12 -10.83
CA ARG A 185 4.50 14.93 -9.59
C ARG A 185 4.78 14.08 -8.36
N ALA A 186 4.19 12.89 -8.27
CA ALA A 186 4.45 11.97 -7.18
C ALA A 186 5.91 11.48 -7.18
N GLN A 187 6.50 11.24 -8.36
CA GLN A 187 7.94 10.92 -8.50
C GLN A 187 8.84 12.11 -8.11
N TYR A 188 8.43 13.35 -8.42
CA TYR A 188 9.12 14.55 -7.97
C TYR A 188 9.09 14.66 -6.44
N ILE A 189 7.91 14.58 -5.82
CA ILE A 189 7.73 14.62 -4.34
C ILE A 189 8.59 13.55 -3.67
N ARG A 190 8.55 12.33 -4.22
CA ARG A 190 9.37 11.20 -3.79
C ARG A 190 10.86 11.55 -3.80
N LYS A 191 11.37 12.09 -4.91
CA LYS A 191 12.80 12.44 -5.05
C LYS A 191 13.18 13.65 -4.20
N LEU A 192 12.31 14.64 -4.07
CA LEU A 192 12.49 15.80 -3.20
C LEU A 192 12.77 15.38 -1.76
N PHE A 193 11.93 14.53 -1.16
CA PHE A 193 12.15 14.09 0.21
C PHE A 193 13.33 13.13 0.35
N SER A 194 13.65 12.34 -0.68
CA SER A 194 14.92 11.60 -0.68
C SER A 194 16.14 12.53 -0.67
N PHE A 195 16.07 13.66 -1.38
CA PHE A 195 17.14 14.67 -1.42
C PHE A 195 17.27 15.41 -0.08
N ILE A 196 16.15 15.89 0.47
CA ILE A 196 16.10 16.53 1.79
C ILE A 196 16.62 15.56 2.88
N GLY A 197 16.23 14.28 2.82
CA GLY A 197 16.66 13.23 3.75
C GLY A 197 18.17 12.94 3.72
N GLY A 198 18.89 13.37 2.68
CA GLY A 198 20.36 13.29 2.64
C GLY A 198 21.05 14.27 3.61
N THR A 199 20.33 15.31 4.07
CA THR A 199 20.89 16.37 4.94
C THR A 199 20.10 16.56 6.23
N LYS A 200 18.84 16.12 6.28
CA LYS A 200 17.95 16.24 7.44
C LYS A 200 17.45 14.86 7.89
N ARG A 201 17.28 14.71 9.20
CA ARG A 201 16.65 13.53 9.82
C ARG A 201 15.13 13.63 9.70
N LEU A 202 14.58 13.13 8.58
CA LEU A 202 13.14 13.21 8.29
C LEU A 202 12.28 12.40 9.29
N GLU A 203 12.87 11.41 9.95
CA GLU A 203 12.21 10.57 10.95
C GLU A 203 11.74 11.31 12.21
N TYR A 204 12.24 12.53 12.45
CA TYR A 204 11.84 13.37 13.58
C TYR A 204 10.88 14.51 13.19
N MET A 205 10.53 14.62 11.91
CA MET A 205 9.70 15.71 11.40
C MET A 205 8.22 15.33 11.52
N ASP A 206 7.35 16.30 11.81
CA ASP A 206 5.90 16.08 11.83
C ASP A 206 5.25 16.33 10.45
N ARG A 207 3.95 16.04 10.33
CA ARG A 207 3.20 16.23 9.07
C ARG A 207 3.22 17.66 8.53
N SER A 208 3.32 18.66 9.40
CA SER A 208 3.34 20.07 9.00
C SER A 208 4.61 20.42 8.25
N TYR A 209 5.74 19.81 8.62
CA TYR A 209 7.01 19.96 7.91
C TYR A 209 6.90 19.47 6.46
N PHE A 210 6.36 18.27 6.24
CA PHE A 210 6.26 17.71 4.88
C PHE A 210 5.31 18.54 4.02
N LYS A 211 4.15 18.93 4.55
CA LYS A 211 3.24 19.84 3.85
C LYS A 211 3.94 21.16 3.49
N TYR A 212 4.60 21.79 4.46
CA TYR A 212 5.31 23.06 4.24
C TYR A 212 6.41 22.96 3.17
N GLU A 213 7.19 21.89 3.17
CA GLU A 213 8.24 21.69 2.15
C GLU A 213 7.68 21.58 0.71
N LEU A 214 6.45 21.07 0.58
CA LEU A 214 5.72 21.01 -0.69
C LEU A 214 5.11 22.37 -1.06
N GLU A 215 4.51 23.08 -0.09
CA GLU A 215 3.94 24.43 -0.32
C GLU A 215 4.98 25.41 -0.86
N LYS A 216 6.20 25.40 -0.30
CA LYS A 216 7.33 26.20 -0.81
C LYS A 216 7.65 25.97 -2.29
N ARG A 217 7.23 24.83 -2.84
CA ARG A 217 7.59 24.35 -4.18
C ARG A 217 6.37 24.11 -5.05
N ILE A 218 5.20 24.66 -4.68
CA ILE A 218 3.95 24.45 -5.42
C ILE A 218 4.07 24.80 -6.90
N GLU A 219 4.78 25.89 -7.24
CA GLU A 219 5.01 26.29 -8.63
C GLU A 219 5.83 25.26 -9.42
N THR A 220 6.88 24.71 -8.80
CA THR A 220 7.71 23.65 -9.38
C THR A 220 6.90 22.37 -9.53
N ILE A 221 6.18 21.94 -8.49
CA ILE A 221 5.35 20.73 -8.50
C ILE A 221 4.22 20.82 -9.53
N SER A 222 3.70 22.03 -9.80
CA SER A 222 2.64 22.23 -10.78
C SER A 222 3.11 21.97 -12.23
N ARG A 223 4.42 22.06 -12.50
CA ARG A 223 5.01 21.80 -13.82
C ARG A 223 4.99 20.32 -14.16
N LYS A 224 4.89 20.01 -15.45
CA LYS A 224 4.91 18.64 -15.97
C LYS A 224 6.34 18.27 -16.39
N TYR A 225 7.09 17.69 -15.47
CA TYR A 225 8.41 17.14 -15.76
C TYR A 225 8.31 15.73 -16.35
N THR A 226 9.25 15.39 -17.19
CA THR A 226 9.55 14.02 -17.60
C THR A 226 10.29 13.29 -16.47
N ARG A 227 10.26 11.96 -16.54
CA ARG A 227 11.01 11.11 -15.61
C ARG A 227 12.52 11.39 -15.68
N GLU A 228 13.05 11.64 -16.87
CA GLU A 228 14.47 11.90 -17.09
C GLU A 228 14.90 13.21 -16.42
N GLU A 229 14.11 14.28 -16.58
CA GLU A 229 14.37 15.57 -15.91
C GLU A 229 14.38 15.40 -14.39
N ILE A 230 13.38 14.70 -13.82
CA ILE A 230 13.33 14.42 -12.38
C ILE A 230 14.59 13.65 -11.95
N GLN A 231 15.01 12.63 -12.71
CA GLN A 231 16.12 11.76 -12.33
C GLN A 231 17.50 12.42 -12.46
N ASN A 232 17.70 13.27 -13.46
CA ASN A 232 19.02 13.77 -13.84
C ASN A 232 19.28 15.22 -13.42
N ASN A 233 18.23 16.01 -13.11
CA ASN A 233 18.40 17.40 -12.70
C ASN A 233 18.21 17.56 -11.18
N ASN A 234 19.30 17.60 -10.43
CA ASN A 234 19.25 17.82 -8.98
C ASN A 234 18.91 19.27 -8.61
N GLU A 235 19.06 20.24 -9.51
CA GLU A 235 18.72 21.65 -9.24
C GLU A 235 17.22 21.83 -8.98
N LEU A 236 16.39 20.91 -9.49
CA LEU A 236 14.95 20.87 -9.25
C LEU A 236 14.56 20.72 -7.77
N PHE A 237 15.48 20.27 -6.92
CA PHE A 237 15.22 20.00 -5.50
C PHE A 237 15.89 21.01 -4.56
N ASN A 238 16.72 21.90 -5.08
CA ASN A 238 17.31 22.97 -4.29
C ASN A 238 16.20 23.90 -3.76
N ASP A 239 16.40 24.48 -2.58
CA ASP A 239 15.52 25.56 -2.12
C ASP A 239 15.57 26.68 -3.16
N MET A 240 14.40 27.12 -3.63
CA MET A 240 14.32 28.30 -4.51
C MET A 240 14.83 29.49 -3.70
N LYS A 241 15.88 30.15 -4.22
CA LYS A 241 16.45 31.36 -3.62
C LYS A 241 15.47 32.52 -3.69
#